data_AF-A0A3N6MC32-F1
#
_entry.id   AF-A0A3N6MC32-F1
#
_cell.length_a   1.000
_cell.length_b   1.000
_cell.length_c   1.000
_cell.angle_alpha   90.00
_cell.angle_beta   90.00
_cell.angle_gamma   90.00
#
_symmetry.space_group_name_H-M   'P 1'
#
loop_
_entity.id
_entity.type
_entity.pdbx_description
1 polymer ?
#
loop_
_entity_poly.entity_id
_entity_poly.type
_entity_poly.pdbx_seq_one_letter_code
_entity_poly.pdbx_strand_id
1 'polypeptide(L)'
;MTIDPSRTVDRRRVIQVLGASGALAVAGCLGDDEAAADDGTDDENGDDADETTDGDEDDSTEELSSLEPGPAGESLSADDIGALVAAFDDQPMNEAQHEIDGENGSYTPRHVWKWVSDETLIGLHFDEPNPEEATALDYITIGRKGLFTEESQPDEEFTHFHQHTADSWEGGHGGETGDEGYWLTHIAVREIQYPFHDESIDARVDYEFMPTPPEEGSDGHDAGWNAPDGGEGDLSDDDRDELLEIFDDEWTNEDQQEANGYTPSHVWKFVTEDVLMFLHWDEPNPEEANELIYFGIGVRGQFDADDVPAGQHDDFTHFHLWEADGWEAGHGGQDPDQHGFWLVHHAVRPLEMPWGDVEVGVDREFMPTPPE
;
A
#
# COMPACT_ATOMS: atom_id res chain seq x y z
N MET A 1 -25.86 47.86 -8.20
CA MET A 1 -25.65 47.68 -9.65
C MET A 1 -24.95 46.35 -9.76
N THR A 2 -25.70 45.37 -10.23
CA THR A 2 -25.32 44.00 -10.55
C THR A 2 -24.25 43.96 -11.64
N ILE A 3 -23.39 42.95 -11.64
CA ILE A 3 -23.37 41.84 -12.62
C ILE A 3 -22.27 40.86 -12.20
N ASP A 4 -22.69 39.64 -11.94
CA ASP A 4 -21.93 38.39 -12.03
C ASP A 4 -22.06 37.87 -13.48
N PRO A 5 -21.01 37.26 -14.06
CA PRO A 5 -21.27 36.02 -14.75
C PRO A 5 -20.18 34.94 -14.54
N SER A 6 -20.64 33.80 -14.04
CA SER A 6 -20.15 32.46 -14.37
C SER A 6 -20.04 32.22 -15.89
N ARG A 7 -19.01 31.45 -16.29
CA ARG A 7 -19.11 30.26 -17.17
C ARG A 7 -17.75 29.68 -17.56
N THR A 8 -17.47 28.50 -17.00
CA THR A 8 -17.02 27.25 -17.65
C THR A 8 -16.26 27.31 -18.98
N VAL A 9 -15.10 26.63 -19.01
CA VAL A 9 -14.53 26.06 -20.24
C VAL A 9 -14.10 24.61 -19.96
N ASP A 10 -14.94 23.71 -20.43
CA ASP A 10 -14.70 22.28 -20.69
C ASP A 10 -13.67 22.14 -21.84
N ARG A 11 -12.65 21.29 -21.65
CA ARG A 11 -11.68 20.90 -22.69
C ARG A 11 -11.30 19.42 -22.60
N ARG A 12 -12.25 18.52 -22.84
CA ARG A 12 -11.92 17.19 -23.38
C ARG A 12 -11.74 17.21 -24.92
N ARG A 13 -10.71 16.47 -25.36
CA ARG A 13 -10.41 15.93 -26.71
C ARG A 13 -9.86 16.86 -27.80
N VAL A 14 -8.56 16.72 -28.06
CA VAL A 14 -8.03 16.60 -29.44
C VAL A 14 -6.90 15.55 -29.46
N ILE A 15 -7.24 14.32 -29.85
CA ILE A 15 -6.28 13.38 -30.45
C ILE A 15 -6.22 13.69 -31.94
N GLN A 16 -5.01 13.90 -32.47
CA GLN A 16 -4.73 13.65 -33.90
C GLN A 16 -3.30 13.18 -34.14
N VAL A 17 -3.26 12.02 -34.79
CA VAL A 17 -2.15 11.17 -35.23
C VAL A 17 -1.36 11.76 -36.41
N LEU A 18 -0.10 11.29 -36.56
CA LEU A 18 0.78 11.14 -37.76
C LEU A 18 2.13 11.85 -37.55
N GLY A 19 3.31 11.24 -37.68
CA GLY A 19 3.70 9.90 -38.09
C GLY A 19 5.21 9.82 -38.37
N ALA A 20 5.73 8.59 -38.36
CA ALA A 20 6.83 8.04 -39.15
C ALA A 20 8.27 8.61 -39.06
N SER A 21 9.19 7.65 -38.87
CA SER A 21 10.54 7.52 -39.45
C SER A 21 11.72 8.04 -38.63
N GLY A 22 12.59 7.12 -38.21
CA GLY A 22 13.92 7.48 -37.70
C GLY A 22 14.73 6.28 -37.23
N ALA A 23 15.24 5.47 -38.17
CA ALA A 23 16.27 4.47 -37.90
C ALA A 23 17.63 5.14 -37.60
N LEU A 24 18.41 4.59 -36.65
CA LEU A 24 19.89 4.68 -36.47
C LEU A 24 20.20 4.07 -35.09
N ALA A 25 21.26 3.33 -34.78
CA ALA A 25 22.20 2.52 -35.54
C ALA A 25 22.82 1.58 -34.48
N VAL A 26 22.74 0.27 -34.72
CA VAL A 26 23.49 -0.73 -33.96
C VAL A 26 24.96 -0.62 -34.38
N ALA A 27 25.83 -0.28 -33.43
CA ALA A 27 27.27 -0.38 -33.61
C ALA A 27 27.77 -1.57 -32.78
N GLY A 28 28.06 -2.66 -33.50
CA GLY A 28 28.74 -3.81 -32.95
C GLY A 28 30.24 -3.58 -32.82
N CYS A 29 30.84 -4.31 -31.89
CA CYS A 29 32.25 -4.67 -31.93
C CYS A 29 32.32 -6.20 -31.90
N LEU A 30 32.63 -6.77 -33.06
CA LEU A 30 33.11 -8.14 -33.25
C LEU A 30 34.62 -8.07 -33.52
N GLY A 31 35.32 -9.13 -33.13
CA GLY A 31 36.68 -9.48 -33.58
C GLY A 31 37.60 -9.76 -32.39
N ASP A 32 38.25 -10.91 -32.24
CA ASP A 32 38.51 -11.98 -33.22
C ASP A 32 38.76 -13.32 -32.50
N ASP A 33 38.29 -14.37 -33.17
CA ASP A 33 38.90 -15.68 -33.45
C ASP A 33 40.06 -16.18 -32.56
N GLU A 34 39.97 -17.45 -32.13
CA GLU A 34 40.72 -18.52 -32.81
C GLU A 34 40.09 -19.91 -32.57
N ALA A 35 40.15 -20.71 -33.62
CA ALA A 35 39.51 -22.00 -33.83
C ALA A 35 40.39 -23.20 -33.46
N ALA A 36 39.74 -24.32 -33.11
CA ALA A 36 40.07 -25.70 -33.50
C ALA A 36 38.95 -26.60 -32.91
N ALA A 37 38.01 -27.14 -33.69
CA ALA A 37 38.08 -28.22 -34.68
C ALA A 37 38.28 -29.63 -34.09
N ASP A 38 37.47 -30.56 -34.63
CA ASP A 38 37.50 -32.03 -34.54
C ASP A 38 36.97 -32.67 -33.23
N ASP A 39 36.17 -33.74 -33.22
CA ASP A 39 35.86 -34.77 -34.23
C ASP A 39 34.53 -35.47 -33.83
N GLY A 40 33.91 -36.19 -34.78
CA GLY A 40 32.67 -36.97 -34.67
C GLY A 40 32.65 -38.00 -33.54
N THR A 41 31.56 -38.74 -33.30
CA THR A 41 30.79 -39.54 -34.25
C THR A 41 29.56 -40.12 -33.52
N ASP A 42 28.57 -40.52 -34.33
CA ASP A 42 27.36 -41.30 -34.06
C ASP A 42 27.41 -42.35 -32.93
N ASP A 43 26.29 -42.56 -32.23
CA ASP A 43 25.50 -43.80 -32.39
C ASP A 43 24.21 -43.83 -31.55
N GLU A 44 23.19 -44.48 -32.13
CA GLU A 44 21.83 -44.69 -31.64
C GLU A 44 21.70 -45.86 -30.61
N ASN A 45 20.49 -45.95 -30.02
CA ASN A 45 19.89 -46.97 -29.14
C ASN A 45 19.94 -46.62 -27.64
N GLY A 46 18.90 -46.78 -26.84
CA GLY A 46 17.59 -47.43 -27.02
C GLY A 46 17.06 -47.82 -25.64
N ASP A 47 15.76 -47.66 -25.46
CA ASP A 47 14.83 -48.36 -24.55
C ASP A 47 15.06 -48.45 -23.01
N ASP A 48 13.93 -48.16 -22.35
CA ASP A 48 13.33 -48.83 -21.18
C ASP A 48 13.56 -48.32 -19.74
N ALA A 49 12.39 -47.96 -19.17
CA ALA A 49 11.86 -48.29 -17.85
C ALA A 49 12.36 -47.55 -16.59
N ASP A 50 11.55 -46.56 -16.18
CA ASP A 50 10.75 -46.57 -14.94
C ASP A 50 11.41 -47.14 -13.67
N GLU A 51 11.83 -46.26 -12.76
CA GLU A 51 11.69 -46.48 -11.31
C GLU A 51 11.39 -45.16 -10.60
N THR A 52 10.23 -45.18 -9.94
CA THR A 52 9.68 -44.29 -8.91
C THR A 52 10.71 -43.67 -7.97
N THR A 53 10.57 -42.37 -7.69
CA THR A 53 10.93 -41.80 -6.39
C THR A 53 9.94 -40.70 -6.05
N ASP A 54 9.00 -41.04 -5.16
CA ASP A 54 8.19 -40.09 -4.40
C ASP A 54 9.11 -39.25 -3.50
N GLY A 55 8.87 -37.95 -3.45
CA GLY A 55 9.57 -37.03 -2.57
C GLY A 55 8.90 -35.68 -2.59
N ASP A 56 7.75 -35.60 -1.92
CA ASP A 56 7.13 -34.43 -1.29
C ASP A 56 7.61 -33.07 -1.83
N GLU A 57 6.97 -32.61 -2.90
CA GLU A 57 6.98 -31.20 -3.28
C GLU A 57 5.78 -30.54 -2.58
N ASP A 58 6.14 -29.64 -1.67
CA ASP A 58 5.41 -28.49 -1.13
C ASP A 58 4.11 -28.15 -1.89
N ASP A 59 2.96 -28.53 -1.31
CA ASP A 59 1.62 -28.35 -1.87
C ASP A 59 0.89 -27.19 -1.15
N SER A 60 1.62 -26.09 -0.94
CA SER A 60 1.07 -24.86 -0.32
C SER A 60 0.62 -23.81 -1.35
N THR A 61 0.93 -24.01 -2.64
CA THR A 61 0.61 -23.05 -3.71
C THR A 61 -0.61 -23.41 -4.58
N GLU A 62 -1.21 -24.60 -4.44
CA GLU A 62 -2.36 -24.99 -5.28
C GLU A 62 -3.75 -24.69 -4.66
N GLU A 63 -3.88 -24.38 -3.36
CA GLU A 63 -5.19 -24.17 -2.71
C GLU A 63 -5.79 -22.76 -2.85
N LEU A 64 -5.05 -21.74 -3.29
CA LEU A 64 -5.66 -20.44 -3.62
C LEU A 64 -6.38 -20.44 -4.99
N SER A 65 -6.16 -21.47 -5.81
CA SER A 65 -6.70 -21.56 -7.18
C SER A 65 -8.17 -22.01 -7.26
N SER A 66 -8.81 -22.30 -6.12
CA SER A 66 -10.19 -22.79 -6.05
C SER A 66 -11.23 -21.80 -5.54
N LEU A 67 -10.87 -20.54 -5.27
CA LEU A 67 -11.86 -19.52 -4.93
C LEU A 67 -12.91 -19.43 -6.06
N GLU A 68 -14.21 -19.48 -5.70
CA GLU A 68 -15.27 -19.22 -6.66
C GLU A 68 -15.01 -17.87 -7.38
N PRO A 69 -15.44 -17.70 -8.65
CA PRO A 69 -15.22 -16.44 -9.36
C PRO A 69 -16.04 -15.33 -8.71
N GLY A 70 -15.48 -14.68 -7.70
CA GLY A 70 -15.95 -13.42 -7.18
C GLY A 70 -15.24 -12.24 -7.82
N PRO A 71 -15.45 -11.02 -7.30
CA PRO A 71 -14.68 -9.83 -7.67
C PRO A 71 -13.19 -10.15 -7.60
N ALA A 72 -12.54 -10.18 -8.77
CA ALA A 72 -11.09 -10.15 -8.87
C ALA A 72 -10.70 -8.73 -9.24
N GLY A 73 -9.75 -8.17 -8.49
CA GLY A 73 -9.19 -6.86 -8.76
C GLY A 73 -8.37 -6.82 -10.03
N GLU A 74 -8.00 -5.62 -10.45
CA GLU A 74 -6.91 -5.41 -11.39
C GLU A 74 -5.71 -4.85 -10.61
N SER A 75 -4.49 -5.29 -10.92
CA SER A 75 -3.29 -4.59 -10.45
C SER A 75 -3.29 -3.14 -10.94
N LEU A 76 -2.67 -2.25 -10.16
CA LEU A 76 -2.55 -0.83 -10.53
C LEU A 76 -2.01 -0.68 -11.95
N SER A 77 -2.73 0.07 -12.78
CA SER A 77 -2.24 0.49 -14.08
C SER A 77 -1.22 1.62 -13.93
N ALA A 78 -0.49 1.93 -15.00
CA ALA A 78 0.40 3.09 -15.03
C ALA A 78 -0.35 4.41 -14.82
N ASP A 79 -1.62 4.49 -15.23
CA ASP A 79 -2.46 5.68 -14.99
C ASP A 79 -2.86 5.76 -13.50
N ASP A 80 -3.14 4.63 -12.84
CA ASP A 80 -3.43 4.59 -11.39
C ASP A 80 -2.21 4.98 -10.56
N ILE A 81 -1.03 4.42 -10.88
CA ILE A 81 0.24 4.78 -10.22
C ILE A 81 0.51 6.28 -10.40
N GLY A 82 0.37 6.79 -11.62
CA GLY A 82 0.55 8.22 -11.89
C GLY A 82 -0.41 9.11 -11.10
N ALA A 83 -1.67 8.68 -10.93
CA ALA A 83 -2.66 9.40 -10.12
C ALA A 83 -2.32 9.35 -8.63
N LEU A 84 -1.91 8.19 -8.10
CA LEU A 84 -1.45 8.06 -6.71
C LEU A 84 -0.21 8.92 -6.42
N VAL A 85 0.79 8.91 -7.32
CA VAL A 85 1.99 9.75 -7.20
C VAL A 85 1.66 11.23 -7.23
N ALA A 86 0.68 11.63 -8.04
CA ALA A 86 0.22 13.02 -8.11
C ALA A 86 -0.58 13.44 -6.88
N ALA A 87 -1.42 12.55 -6.36
CA ALA A 87 -2.23 12.82 -5.18
C ALA A 87 -1.38 12.83 -3.91
N PHE A 88 -0.36 11.99 -3.78
CA PHE A 88 0.54 11.92 -2.61
C PHE A 88 1.75 12.86 -2.79
N ASP A 89 1.50 14.16 -2.92
CA ASP A 89 2.49 15.16 -3.30
C ASP A 89 3.18 15.89 -2.14
N ASP A 90 2.88 15.55 -0.89
CA ASP A 90 3.50 16.20 0.27
C ASP A 90 4.98 15.83 0.41
N GLN A 91 5.73 16.72 1.06
CA GLN A 91 7.19 16.66 1.17
C GLN A 91 7.61 16.77 2.63
N PRO A 92 7.29 15.77 3.48
CA PRO A 92 7.57 15.77 4.91
C PRO A 92 9.08 15.65 5.23
N MET A 93 9.92 15.40 4.23
CA MET A 93 11.37 15.31 4.38
C MET A 93 12.05 16.58 3.86
N ASN A 94 13.25 16.89 4.36
CA ASN A 94 14.02 18.01 3.85
C ASN A 94 14.49 17.77 2.40
N GLU A 95 14.85 18.86 1.71
CA GLU A 95 15.30 18.82 0.31
C GLU A 95 16.50 17.88 0.07
N ALA A 96 17.36 17.68 1.06
CA ALA A 96 18.54 16.81 0.94
C ALA A 96 18.18 15.33 0.78
N GLN A 97 16.98 14.94 1.20
CA GLN A 97 16.47 13.58 1.10
C GLN A 97 15.65 13.34 -0.18
N HIS A 98 15.36 14.39 -0.96
CA HIS A 98 14.68 14.29 -2.25
C HIS A 98 15.70 14.03 -3.36
N GLU A 99 16.24 12.80 -3.38
CA GLU A 99 17.38 12.44 -4.21
C GLU A 99 17.02 12.10 -5.67
N ILE A 100 15.72 11.99 -5.97
CA ILE A 100 15.22 11.56 -7.28
C ILE A 100 14.50 12.71 -7.97
N ASP A 101 15.03 13.16 -9.11
CA ASP A 101 14.37 14.14 -9.97
C ASP A 101 13.39 13.45 -10.92
N GLY A 102 12.11 13.81 -10.86
CA GLY A 102 11.07 13.42 -11.81
C GLY A 102 10.58 14.57 -12.69
N GLU A 103 9.58 14.30 -13.52
CA GLU A 103 8.93 15.28 -14.39
C GLU A 103 8.06 16.26 -13.59
N ASN A 104 7.37 15.78 -12.56
CA ASN A 104 6.43 16.57 -11.77
C ASN A 104 6.97 17.03 -10.41
N GLY A 105 8.13 16.54 -9.98
CA GLY A 105 8.70 16.90 -8.69
C GLY A 105 10.05 16.25 -8.41
N SER A 106 10.52 16.42 -7.18
CA SER A 106 11.64 15.68 -6.61
C SER A 106 11.10 14.76 -5.53
N TYR A 107 11.59 13.53 -5.44
CA TYR A 107 11.05 12.50 -4.56
C TYR A 107 12.09 11.97 -3.60
N THR A 108 11.64 11.61 -2.40
CA THR A 108 12.30 10.62 -1.57
C THR A 108 12.35 9.28 -2.33
N PRO A 109 13.50 8.59 -2.42
CA PRO A 109 13.62 7.35 -3.20
C PRO A 109 12.50 6.36 -2.87
N ARG A 110 11.72 5.95 -3.87
CA ARG A 110 10.56 5.04 -3.81
C ARG A 110 9.31 5.56 -3.09
N HIS A 111 9.35 6.72 -2.45
CA HIS A 111 8.28 7.15 -1.54
C HIS A 111 7.59 8.42 -2.02
N VAL A 112 6.28 8.46 -1.80
CA VAL A 112 5.40 9.62 -1.91
C VAL A 112 4.53 9.70 -0.65
N TRP A 113 4.08 10.90 -0.27
CA TRP A 113 3.48 11.13 1.05
C TRP A 113 2.23 12.00 0.97
N LYS A 114 1.32 11.80 1.93
CA LYS A 114 0.15 12.67 2.13
C LYS A 114 -0.08 12.86 3.62
N TRP A 115 -0.17 14.10 4.06
CA TRP A 115 -0.63 14.45 5.41
C TRP A 115 -2.11 14.15 5.54
N VAL A 116 -2.47 13.53 6.66
CA VAL A 116 -3.87 13.21 6.98
C VAL A 116 -4.28 13.73 8.35
N SER A 117 -3.35 14.28 9.13
CA SER A 117 -3.59 15.10 10.31
C SER A 117 -2.35 15.95 10.63
N ASP A 118 -2.41 16.75 11.70
CA ASP A 118 -1.26 17.54 12.18
C ASP A 118 -0.03 16.68 12.58
N GLU A 119 -0.24 15.40 12.89
CA GLU A 119 0.81 14.50 13.39
C GLU A 119 0.98 13.21 12.58
N THR A 120 0.08 12.92 11.64
CA THR A 120 0.06 11.64 10.92
C THR A 120 0.07 11.86 9.42
N LEU A 121 0.86 11.04 8.73
CA LEU A 121 0.97 10.99 7.28
C LEU A 121 0.85 9.55 6.79
N ILE A 122 0.40 9.40 5.56
CA ILE A 122 0.41 8.14 4.83
C ILE A 122 1.52 8.20 3.79
N GLY A 123 2.28 7.12 3.66
CA GLY A 123 3.28 6.92 2.62
C GLY A 123 2.91 5.79 1.69
N LEU A 124 3.24 5.94 0.41
CA LEU A 124 3.23 4.85 -0.57
C LEU A 124 4.68 4.56 -0.98
N HIS A 125 5.07 3.29 -0.91
CA HIS A 125 6.41 2.81 -1.24
C HIS A 125 6.34 1.92 -2.49
N PHE A 126 6.91 2.39 -3.58
CA PHE A 126 6.90 1.71 -4.89
C PHE A 126 8.13 0.83 -5.16
N ASP A 127 8.03 -0.04 -6.14
CA ASP A 127 9.10 -0.95 -6.58
C ASP A 127 10.34 -0.23 -7.13
N GLU A 128 10.14 0.91 -7.81
CA GLU A 128 11.19 1.70 -8.44
C GLU A 128 11.64 2.92 -7.62
N PRO A 129 12.94 3.28 -7.63
CA PRO A 129 13.43 4.48 -6.96
C PRO A 129 12.71 5.77 -7.36
N ASN A 130 12.33 5.89 -8.64
CA ASN A 130 11.49 6.98 -9.12
C ASN A 130 10.01 6.53 -9.12
N PRO A 131 9.15 7.10 -8.27
CA PRO A 131 7.73 6.75 -8.24
C PRO A 131 7.02 6.93 -9.59
N GLU A 132 7.45 7.87 -10.44
CA GLU A 132 6.87 8.07 -11.77
C GLU A 132 7.23 6.96 -12.77
N GLU A 133 8.24 6.15 -12.48
CA GLU A 133 8.66 5.00 -13.30
C GLU A 133 8.19 3.66 -12.71
N ALA A 134 7.50 3.69 -11.57
CA ALA A 134 7.04 2.50 -10.86
C ALA A 134 6.04 1.67 -11.67
N THR A 135 6.03 0.37 -11.38
CA THR A 135 5.08 -0.58 -11.98
C THR A 135 4.23 -1.31 -10.96
N ALA A 136 4.58 -1.21 -9.68
CA ALA A 136 3.83 -1.79 -8.58
C ALA A 136 4.01 -0.99 -7.28
N LEU A 137 3.03 -1.13 -6.39
CA LEU A 137 3.11 -0.68 -5.00
C LEU A 137 3.60 -1.84 -4.12
N ASP A 138 4.60 -1.61 -3.29
CA ASP A 138 5.21 -2.64 -2.43
C ASP A 138 4.67 -2.54 -1.01
N TYR A 139 4.65 -1.32 -0.46
CA TYR A 139 4.09 -1.04 0.86
C TYR A 139 3.18 0.18 0.85
N ILE A 140 2.21 0.16 1.75
CA ILE A 140 1.62 1.36 2.33
C ILE A 140 2.22 1.59 3.72
N THR A 141 2.34 2.84 4.13
CA THR A 141 2.99 3.22 5.38
C THR A 141 2.13 4.22 6.13
N ILE A 142 2.04 4.08 7.46
CA ILE A 142 1.50 5.12 8.33
C ILE A 142 2.65 5.67 9.15
N GLY A 143 2.84 6.98 9.11
CA GLY A 143 3.88 7.68 9.85
C GLY A 143 3.30 8.63 10.87
N ARG A 144 3.82 8.60 12.10
CA ARG A 144 3.48 9.54 13.16
C ARG A 144 4.70 10.34 13.59
N LYS A 145 4.55 11.66 13.70
CA LYS A 145 5.60 12.55 14.22
C LYS A 145 6.06 12.10 15.60
N GLY A 146 7.35 12.18 15.86
CA GLY A 146 7.91 11.89 17.16
C GLY A 146 9.40 12.19 17.26
N LEU A 147 9.97 11.74 18.37
CA LEU A 147 11.40 11.71 18.62
C LEU A 147 11.90 10.27 18.57
N PHE A 148 13.18 10.06 18.22
CA PHE A 148 13.79 8.73 18.27
C PHE A 148 14.10 8.31 19.72
N THR A 149 13.07 7.93 20.47
CA THR A 149 13.11 7.46 21.86
C THR A 149 12.01 6.43 22.13
N GLU A 150 12.21 5.54 23.11
CA GLU A 150 11.18 4.55 23.52
C GLU A 150 9.89 5.25 23.98
N GLU A 151 9.99 6.41 24.64
CA GLU A 151 8.84 7.15 25.17
C GLU A 151 8.04 7.92 24.11
N SER A 152 8.63 8.16 22.95
CA SER A 152 7.96 8.84 21.83
C SER A 152 7.50 7.88 20.74
N GLN A 153 7.98 6.63 20.75
CA GLN A 153 7.44 5.56 19.92
C GLN A 153 5.97 5.31 20.34
N PRO A 154 4.99 5.41 19.42
CA PRO A 154 3.57 5.32 19.80
C PRO A 154 3.22 4.00 20.48
N ASP A 155 3.69 2.88 19.91
CA ASP A 155 3.60 1.52 20.42
C ASP A 155 4.59 0.59 19.66
N GLU A 156 4.45 -0.74 19.82
CA GLU A 156 5.40 -1.72 19.27
C GLU A 156 5.29 -1.98 17.76
N GLU A 157 4.21 -1.57 17.10
CA GLU A 157 4.05 -1.77 15.64
C GLU A 157 4.77 -0.72 14.80
N PHE A 158 5.00 0.48 15.35
CA PHE A 158 5.83 1.49 14.71
C PHE A 158 7.31 1.13 14.86
N THR A 159 7.76 0.14 14.11
CA THR A 159 9.08 -0.47 14.25
C THR A 159 10.20 0.31 13.57
N HIS A 160 9.88 1.22 12.67
CA HIS A 160 10.84 1.96 11.85
C HIS A 160 10.78 3.46 12.17
N PHE A 161 11.94 4.11 12.25
CA PHE A 161 12.05 5.55 12.44
C PHE A 161 12.83 6.17 11.29
N HIS A 162 12.34 7.30 10.79
CA HIS A 162 13.02 8.08 9.79
C HIS A 162 13.10 9.55 10.19
N GLN A 163 14.30 10.11 10.28
CA GLN A 163 14.51 11.53 10.50
C GLN A 163 13.96 12.37 9.35
N HIS A 164 13.41 13.54 9.66
CA HIS A 164 12.92 14.48 8.64
C HIS A 164 14.01 15.44 8.13
N THR A 165 15.16 15.52 8.81
CA THR A 165 16.23 16.52 8.54
C THR A 165 17.62 15.96 8.22
N ALA A 166 17.72 14.73 7.73
CA ALA A 166 19.02 14.12 7.42
C ALA A 166 19.70 14.71 6.16
N ASP A 167 21.00 14.41 5.99
CA ASP A 167 21.81 14.87 4.84
C ASP A 167 21.58 14.04 3.55
N SER A 168 20.83 12.94 3.64
CA SER A 168 20.51 11.98 2.57
C SER A 168 19.39 11.06 3.04
N TRP A 169 18.64 10.43 2.13
CA TRP A 169 17.56 9.49 2.46
C TRP A 169 18.07 8.33 3.33
N GLU A 170 19.12 7.63 2.88
CA GLU A 170 19.71 6.52 3.67
C GLU A 170 20.20 6.98 5.05
N GLY A 171 20.70 8.21 5.15
CA GLY A 171 21.16 8.81 6.39
C GLY A 171 20.03 9.17 7.37
N GLY A 172 18.78 9.20 6.92
CA GLY A 172 17.61 9.44 7.77
C GLY A 172 17.11 8.21 8.51
N HIS A 173 17.59 7.01 8.16
CA HIS A 173 17.21 5.77 8.82
C HIS A 173 17.68 5.71 10.28
N GLY A 174 16.74 5.67 11.23
CA GLY A 174 16.99 5.77 12.67
C GLY A 174 17.49 7.17 13.07
N GLY A 175 18.26 7.27 14.15
CA GLY A 175 18.84 8.54 14.58
C GLY A 175 19.66 8.45 15.87
N GLU A 176 20.10 9.59 16.37
CA GLU A 176 20.53 9.76 17.75
C GLU A 176 19.30 9.91 18.67
N THR A 177 19.43 9.52 19.94
CA THR A 177 18.34 9.63 20.93
C THR A 177 17.80 11.06 20.98
N GLY A 178 16.50 11.20 20.70
CA GLY A 178 15.82 12.49 20.71
C GLY A 178 15.80 13.24 19.37
N ASP A 179 16.34 12.67 18.28
CA ASP A 179 16.20 13.25 16.95
C ASP A 179 14.73 13.29 16.51
N GLU A 180 14.34 14.35 15.81
CA GLU A 180 12.97 14.54 15.29
C GLU A 180 12.76 13.76 13.98
N GLY A 181 11.58 13.17 13.84
CA GLY A 181 11.24 12.39 12.67
C GLY A 181 9.92 11.67 12.80
N TYR A 182 9.80 10.55 12.10
CA TYR A 182 8.56 9.80 11.97
C TYR A 182 8.77 8.37 12.42
N TRP A 183 7.91 7.91 13.34
CA TRP A 183 7.70 6.52 13.64
C TRP A 183 6.75 5.94 12.60
N LEU A 184 7.15 4.86 11.92
CA LEU A 184 6.49 4.30 10.75
C LEU A 184 6.10 2.83 10.97
N THR A 185 4.87 2.51 10.58
CA THR A 185 4.37 1.13 10.41
C THR A 185 4.24 0.86 8.91
N HIS A 186 4.78 -0.27 8.43
CA HIS A 186 4.72 -0.66 7.03
C HIS A 186 3.77 -1.85 6.85
N ILE A 187 2.94 -1.79 5.82
CA ILE A 187 2.03 -2.88 5.44
C ILE A 187 2.36 -3.26 4.01
N ALA A 188 2.85 -4.48 3.81
CA ALA A 188 3.11 -5.04 2.49
C ALA A 188 1.77 -5.29 1.80
N VAL A 189 1.67 -4.96 0.51
CA VAL A 189 0.41 -5.08 -0.25
C VAL A 189 0.45 -6.12 -1.37
N ARG A 190 1.59 -6.79 -1.52
CA ARG A 190 1.82 -7.86 -2.49
C ARG A 190 2.98 -8.74 -2.02
N GLU A 191 3.17 -9.87 -2.67
CA GLU A 191 4.39 -10.65 -2.47
C GLU A 191 5.61 -9.83 -2.90
N ILE A 192 6.54 -9.62 -1.98
CA ILE A 192 7.76 -8.85 -2.19
C ILE A 192 8.98 -9.59 -1.68
N GLN A 193 10.06 -9.50 -2.46
CA GLN A 193 11.38 -9.98 -2.06
C GLN A 193 12.29 -8.79 -1.79
N TYR A 194 12.51 -8.50 -0.51
CA TYR A 194 13.48 -7.50 -0.08
C TYR A 194 14.74 -8.15 0.50
N PRO A 195 15.90 -7.46 0.43
CA PRO A 195 17.17 -8.00 0.92
C PRO A 195 17.28 -8.09 2.45
N PHE A 196 16.32 -7.54 3.19
CA PHE A 196 16.26 -7.59 4.65
C PHE A 196 15.32 -8.69 5.19
N HIS A 197 14.62 -9.40 4.31
CA HIS A 197 13.86 -10.61 4.65
C HIS A 197 14.61 -11.85 4.15
N ASP A 198 14.63 -12.92 4.95
CA ASP A 198 15.24 -14.19 4.56
C ASP A 198 14.39 -14.94 3.50
N GLU A 199 13.08 -14.67 3.47
CA GLU A 199 12.08 -15.24 2.56
C GLU A 199 11.26 -14.12 1.91
N SER A 200 10.46 -14.41 0.88
CA SER A 200 9.46 -13.45 0.41
C SER A 200 8.39 -13.25 1.48
N ILE A 201 7.76 -12.09 1.46
CA ILE A 201 6.66 -11.78 2.38
C ILE A 201 5.42 -11.46 1.55
N ASP A 202 4.28 -12.03 1.95
CA ASP A 202 2.97 -11.73 1.39
C ASP A 202 2.37 -10.46 1.99
N ALA A 203 1.17 -10.08 1.54
CA ALA A 203 0.46 -8.93 2.06
C ALA A 203 0.17 -9.07 3.56
N ARG A 204 0.72 -8.17 4.37
CA ARG A 204 0.72 -8.25 5.85
C ARG A 204 1.22 -6.95 6.49
N VAL A 205 0.99 -6.77 7.79
CA VAL A 205 1.72 -5.76 8.59
C VAL A 205 3.16 -6.26 8.80
N ASP A 206 4.14 -5.53 8.30
CA ASP A 206 5.55 -5.93 8.27
C ASP A 206 6.34 -5.29 9.42
N TYR A 207 6.29 -5.91 10.59
CA TYR A 207 7.07 -5.49 11.77
C TYR A 207 8.58 -5.69 11.62
N GLU A 208 9.02 -6.36 10.56
CA GLU A 208 10.42 -6.67 10.29
C GLU A 208 11.00 -5.73 9.21
N PHE A 209 10.21 -4.78 8.70
CA PHE A 209 10.68 -3.77 7.75
C PHE A 209 11.74 -2.85 8.39
N MET A 210 13.01 -3.21 8.20
CA MET A 210 14.17 -2.42 8.63
C MET A 210 13.97 -1.77 10.02
N PRO A 211 13.80 -2.55 11.10
CA PRO A 211 13.44 -1.99 12.40
C PRO A 211 14.58 -1.11 12.96
N THR A 212 14.21 -0.03 13.64
CA THR A 212 15.12 0.90 14.31
C THR A 212 14.79 0.93 15.81
N PRO A 213 15.38 0.02 16.61
CA PRO A 213 15.11 -0.02 18.05
C PRO A 213 15.53 1.31 18.71
N PRO A 214 14.63 2.02 19.39
CA PRO A 214 14.99 3.23 20.12
C PRO A 214 15.72 2.89 21.43
N GLU A 215 16.34 3.91 22.05
CA GLU A 215 16.84 3.85 23.42
C GLU A 215 15.95 4.68 24.36
N GLU A 216 15.98 4.41 25.67
CA GLU A 216 15.35 5.25 26.70
C GLU A 216 15.82 6.72 26.55
N GLY A 217 14.86 7.63 26.42
CA GLY A 217 15.09 9.07 26.30
C GLY A 217 15.01 9.82 27.63
N SER A 218 15.20 11.14 27.57
CA SER A 218 14.88 12.06 28.70
C SER A 218 13.56 12.80 28.54
N ASP A 219 13.04 12.81 27.31
CA ASP A 219 11.90 13.61 26.87
C ASP A 219 10.84 12.65 26.33
N GLY A 220 9.57 12.91 26.69
CA GLY A 220 8.44 12.12 26.18
C GLY A 220 8.13 12.46 24.72
N HIS A 221 6.91 12.18 24.29
CA HIS A 221 6.41 12.61 22.98
C HIS A 221 6.36 14.15 22.86
N ASP A 222 7.37 14.75 22.23
CA ASP A 222 7.38 16.17 21.82
C ASP A 222 7.44 16.26 20.29
N ALA A 223 6.27 16.37 19.68
CA ALA A 223 6.09 16.52 18.23
C ALA A 223 5.83 17.99 17.82
N GLY A 224 6.17 18.97 18.67
CA GLY A 224 5.86 20.39 18.46
C GLY A 224 6.68 21.12 17.37
N TRP A 225 7.47 20.39 16.59
CA TRP A 225 8.17 20.90 15.41
C TRP A 225 7.22 20.99 14.21
N ASN A 226 7.61 21.73 13.16
CA ASN A 226 6.86 21.78 11.91
C ASN A 226 7.64 21.01 10.85
N ALA A 227 6.94 20.29 10.00
CA ALA A 227 7.50 19.57 8.87
C ALA A 227 8.16 20.55 7.89
N PRO A 228 9.14 20.07 7.11
CA PRO A 228 9.88 20.90 6.15
C PRO A 228 8.99 21.62 5.13
N ASP A 229 7.91 21.02 4.67
CA ASP A 229 6.95 21.59 3.73
C ASP A 229 5.88 22.48 4.39
N GLY A 230 5.63 22.28 5.69
CA GLY A 230 4.55 22.92 6.43
C GLY A 230 3.16 22.46 5.96
N GLY A 231 3.07 21.26 5.37
CA GLY A 231 1.86 20.68 4.80
C GLY A 231 0.97 19.97 5.82
N GLU A 232 1.36 19.94 7.10
CA GLU A 232 0.64 19.19 8.12
C GLU A 232 -0.80 19.70 8.30
N GLY A 233 -1.72 18.75 8.46
CA GLY A 233 -3.14 19.02 8.67
C GLY A 233 -4.04 17.93 8.12
N ASP A 234 -5.34 18.14 8.30
CA ASP A 234 -6.36 17.32 7.66
C ASP A 234 -6.34 17.50 6.14
N LEU A 235 -6.80 16.47 5.42
CA LEU A 235 -7.05 16.52 3.98
C LEU A 235 -7.98 17.69 3.65
N SER A 236 -7.66 18.43 2.59
CA SER A 236 -8.60 19.44 2.07
C SER A 236 -9.78 18.78 1.36
N ASP A 237 -10.85 19.53 1.11
CA ASP A 237 -11.96 19.06 0.26
C ASP A 237 -11.46 18.64 -1.14
N ASP A 238 -10.47 19.36 -1.68
CA ASP A 238 -9.90 19.05 -3.00
C ASP A 238 -9.09 17.73 -2.95
N ASP A 239 -8.29 17.51 -1.89
CA ASP A 239 -7.56 16.24 -1.69
C ASP A 239 -8.52 15.06 -1.49
N ARG A 240 -9.58 15.26 -0.69
CA ARG A 240 -10.63 14.25 -0.49
C ARG A 240 -11.23 13.87 -1.83
N ASP A 241 -11.72 14.85 -2.59
CA ASP A 241 -12.40 14.61 -3.86
C ASP A 241 -11.46 13.92 -4.87
N GLU A 242 -10.17 14.27 -4.92
CA GLU A 242 -9.17 13.58 -5.74
C GLU A 242 -8.96 12.12 -5.32
N LEU A 243 -8.85 11.85 -4.02
CA LEU A 243 -8.74 10.47 -3.52
C LEU A 243 -10.00 9.65 -3.81
N LEU A 244 -11.19 10.24 -3.72
CA LEU A 244 -12.44 9.55 -4.10
C LEU A 244 -12.48 9.20 -5.60
N GLU A 245 -11.87 10.02 -6.47
CA GLU A 245 -11.74 9.71 -7.90
C GLU A 245 -10.74 8.59 -8.18
N ILE A 246 -9.71 8.42 -7.33
CA ILE A 246 -8.67 7.39 -7.48
C ILE A 246 -9.13 6.04 -6.91
N PHE A 247 -9.83 6.08 -5.77
CA PHE A 247 -10.34 4.91 -5.06
C PHE A 247 -11.78 4.60 -5.50
N ASP A 248 -11.94 4.27 -6.78
CA ASP A 248 -13.25 4.09 -7.41
C ASP A 248 -13.63 2.63 -7.67
N ASP A 249 -12.90 1.67 -7.10
CA ASP A 249 -13.17 0.25 -7.32
C ASP A 249 -14.35 -0.26 -6.48
N GLU A 250 -15.13 -1.14 -7.10
CA GLU A 250 -16.27 -1.81 -6.48
C GLU A 250 -16.00 -3.32 -6.37
N TRP A 251 -16.08 -3.87 -5.17
CA TRP A 251 -15.93 -5.31 -4.93
C TRP A 251 -17.16 -5.94 -4.23
N THR A 252 -18.01 -5.15 -3.59
CA THR A 252 -19.25 -5.66 -2.97
C THR A 252 -20.43 -5.65 -3.96
N ASN A 253 -21.42 -6.52 -3.77
CA ASN A 253 -22.68 -6.47 -4.53
C ASN A 253 -23.49 -5.17 -4.30
N GLU A 254 -24.37 -4.84 -5.25
CA GLU A 254 -25.18 -3.59 -5.26
C GLU A 254 -25.96 -3.35 -3.95
N ASP A 255 -26.41 -4.40 -3.26
CA ASP A 255 -27.18 -4.26 -2.02
C ASP A 255 -26.35 -3.65 -0.88
N GLN A 256 -25.02 -3.74 -0.95
CA GLN A 256 -24.09 -3.17 0.04
C GLN A 256 -23.67 -1.72 -0.30
N GLN A 257 -23.98 -1.23 -1.50
CA GLN A 257 -23.66 0.14 -1.96
C GLN A 257 -24.72 1.16 -1.50
N GLU A 258 -24.94 1.24 -0.20
CA GLU A 258 -26.07 1.98 0.39
C GLU A 258 -25.85 3.50 0.46
N ALA A 259 -24.62 3.98 0.28
CA ALA A 259 -24.23 5.38 0.44
C ALA A 259 -24.04 6.08 -0.91
N ASN A 260 -25.15 6.34 -1.63
CA ASN A 260 -25.12 7.02 -2.94
C ASN A 260 -24.27 6.28 -4.00
N GLY A 261 -24.21 4.96 -3.94
CA GLY A 261 -23.38 4.13 -4.83
C GLY A 261 -22.04 3.72 -4.23
N TYR A 262 -21.67 4.23 -3.06
CA TYR A 262 -20.53 3.75 -2.29
C TYR A 262 -20.96 2.70 -1.26
N THR A 263 -20.01 1.84 -0.89
CA THR A 263 -20.03 1.17 0.41
C THR A 263 -20.00 2.24 1.51
N PRO A 264 -20.86 2.18 2.53
CA PRO A 264 -20.91 3.17 3.59
C PRO A 264 -19.54 3.47 4.18
N SER A 265 -19.16 4.74 4.21
CA SER A 265 -17.90 5.26 4.76
C SER A 265 -16.61 4.81 4.07
N HIS A 266 -16.66 3.95 3.04
CA HIS A 266 -15.45 3.34 2.46
C HIS A 266 -15.34 3.59 0.96
N VAL A 267 -14.09 3.77 0.51
CA VAL A 267 -13.68 3.73 -0.89
C VAL A 267 -12.47 2.82 -1.05
N TRP A 268 -12.32 2.21 -2.23
CA TRP A 268 -11.42 1.08 -2.44
C TRP A 268 -10.58 1.23 -3.70
N LYS A 269 -9.39 0.66 -3.67
CA LYS A 269 -8.54 0.52 -4.85
C LYS A 269 -7.84 -0.83 -4.82
N PHE A 270 -8.05 -1.67 -5.82
CA PHE A 270 -7.25 -2.88 -5.98
C PHE A 270 -5.81 -2.51 -6.30
N VAL A 271 -4.90 -3.18 -5.60
CA VAL A 271 -3.45 -3.03 -5.81
C VAL A 271 -2.86 -4.30 -6.42
N THR A 272 -3.51 -5.44 -6.20
CA THR A 272 -3.32 -6.70 -6.92
C THR A 272 -4.69 -7.34 -7.22
N GLU A 273 -4.70 -8.52 -7.85
CA GLU A 273 -5.95 -9.25 -8.11
C GLU A 273 -6.69 -9.65 -6.79
N ASP A 274 -5.95 -9.82 -5.70
CA ASP A 274 -6.46 -10.35 -4.42
C ASP A 274 -6.23 -9.41 -3.23
N VAL A 275 -5.61 -8.26 -3.44
CA VAL A 275 -5.36 -7.26 -2.39
C VAL A 275 -5.93 -5.92 -2.82
N LEU A 276 -6.70 -5.31 -1.92
CA LEU A 276 -7.20 -3.96 -2.05
C LEU A 276 -6.68 -3.07 -0.93
N MET A 277 -6.57 -1.79 -1.22
CA MET A 277 -6.31 -0.71 -0.29
C MET A 277 -7.62 0.07 -0.09
N PHE A 278 -7.82 0.65 1.09
CA PHE A 278 -9.06 1.37 1.37
C PHE A 278 -8.88 2.60 2.24
N LEU A 279 -9.78 3.56 2.05
CA LEU A 279 -9.93 4.74 2.89
C LEU A 279 -11.29 4.66 3.60
N HIS A 280 -11.29 4.87 4.91
CA HIS A 280 -12.49 4.89 5.75
C HIS A 280 -12.67 6.30 6.32
N TRP A 281 -13.81 6.90 6.01
CA TRP A 281 -14.18 8.27 6.33
C TRP A 281 -15.15 8.40 7.51
N ASP A 282 -15.19 9.57 8.14
CA ASP A 282 -16.03 9.88 9.31
C ASP A 282 -17.54 9.94 9.03
N GLU A 283 -17.94 10.01 7.75
CA GLU A 283 -19.35 10.06 7.33
C GLU A 283 -19.71 8.86 6.45
N PRO A 284 -20.97 8.35 6.52
CA PRO A 284 -21.43 7.27 5.64
C PRO A 284 -21.29 7.56 4.15
N ASN A 285 -21.47 8.82 3.75
CA ASN A 285 -21.21 9.25 2.38
C ASN A 285 -19.82 9.92 2.32
N PRO A 286 -18.82 9.30 1.66
CA PRO A 286 -17.47 9.87 1.57
C PRO A 286 -17.42 11.28 0.97
N GLU A 287 -18.37 11.63 0.08
CA GLU A 287 -18.46 12.98 -0.50
C GLU A 287 -18.86 14.08 0.51
N GLU A 288 -19.39 13.68 1.67
CA GLU A 288 -19.80 14.57 2.77
C GLU A 288 -18.84 14.51 3.97
N ALA A 289 -17.82 13.65 3.89
CA ALA A 289 -16.84 13.42 4.95
C ALA A 289 -15.91 14.62 5.14
N ASN A 290 -15.47 14.82 6.37
CA ASN A 290 -14.51 15.87 6.73
C ASN A 290 -13.14 15.27 7.09
N GLU A 291 -13.12 14.04 7.57
CA GLU A 291 -11.93 13.45 8.18
C GLU A 291 -11.75 12.00 7.71
N LEU A 292 -10.52 11.67 7.31
CA LEU A 292 -10.10 10.28 7.14
C LEU A 292 -9.83 9.69 8.53
N ILE A 293 -10.47 8.57 8.86
CA ILE A 293 -10.38 7.95 10.19
C ILE A 293 -9.58 6.65 10.19
N TYR A 294 -9.69 5.84 9.13
CA TYR A 294 -8.81 4.69 8.91
C TYR A 294 -8.29 4.63 7.48
N PHE A 295 -7.17 3.95 7.35
CA PHE A 295 -6.59 3.51 6.09
C PHE A 295 -6.09 2.07 6.29
N GLY A 296 -6.05 1.26 5.23
CA GLY A 296 -5.63 -0.12 5.39
C GLY A 296 -5.70 -0.94 4.12
N ILE A 297 -5.57 -2.25 4.29
CA ILE A 297 -5.72 -3.22 3.21
C ILE A 297 -6.73 -4.32 3.56
N GLY A 298 -7.24 -4.92 2.50
CA GLY A 298 -8.03 -6.13 2.52
C GLY A 298 -7.35 -7.19 1.67
N VAL A 299 -7.20 -8.39 2.22
CA VAL A 299 -6.68 -9.57 1.53
C VAL A 299 -7.84 -10.53 1.30
N ARG A 300 -8.05 -10.91 0.04
CA ARG A 300 -9.11 -11.83 -0.35
C ARG A 300 -8.90 -13.18 0.32
N GLY A 301 -9.99 -13.78 0.80
CA GLY A 301 -9.97 -15.12 1.38
C GLY A 301 -11.36 -15.65 1.68
N GLN A 302 -11.42 -16.77 2.37
CA GLN A 302 -12.64 -17.30 2.96
C GLN A 302 -12.76 -16.91 4.43
N PHE A 303 -13.97 -17.03 4.99
CA PHE A 303 -14.22 -16.84 6.42
C PHE A 303 -13.74 -18.05 7.24
N ASP A 304 -12.47 -18.38 7.08
CA ASP A 304 -11.78 -19.47 7.76
C ASP A 304 -10.55 -18.91 8.48
N ALA A 305 -10.19 -19.51 9.62
CA ALA A 305 -9.01 -19.12 10.37
C ALA A 305 -7.72 -19.35 9.56
N ASP A 306 -7.67 -20.42 8.77
CA ASP A 306 -6.48 -20.78 7.98
C ASP A 306 -6.27 -19.82 6.78
N ASP A 307 -7.30 -19.05 6.40
CA ASP A 307 -7.28 -18.06 5.31
C ASP A 307 -6.99 -16.62 5.79
N VAL A 308 -6.90 -16.39 7.10
CA VAL A 308 -6.36 -15.14 7.63
C VAL A 308 -4.88 -15.06 7.23
N PRO A 309 -4.36 -13.91 6.75
CA PRO A 309 -2.95 -13.80 6.36
C PRO A 309 -2.01 -14.38 7.42
N ALA A 310 -1.09 -15.25 6.98
CA ALA A 310 -0.36 -16.15 7.87
C ALA A 310 0.42 -15.37 8.95
N GLY A 311 0.18 -15.73 10.21
CA GLY A 311 0.81 -15.07 11.35
C GLY A 311 0.28 -13.68 11.67
N GLN A 312 -0.88 -13.29 11.11
CA GLN A 312 -1.46 -11.95 11.26
C GLN A 312 -2.87 -11.95 11.87
N HIS A 313 -3.25 -13.02 12.60
CA HIS A 313 -4.57 -13.14 13.23
C HIS A 313 -4.90 -12.00 14.20
N ASP A 314 -3.89 -11.38 14.80
CA ASP A 314 -4.06 -10.28 15.72
C ASP A 314 -4.29 -8.93 15.00
N ASP A 315 -3.97 -8.83 13.70
CA ASP A 315 -4.04 -7.59 12.91
C ASP A 315 -5.21 -7.61 11.92
N PHE A 316 -5.44 -8.75 11.26
CA PHE A 316 -6.57 -8.98 10.37
C PHE A 316 -7.77 -9.53 11.16
N THR A 317 -8.34 -8.68 12.01
CA THR A 317 -9.40 -9.09 12.95
C THR A 317 -10.80 -8.99 12.36
N HIS A 318 -10.95 -8.30 11.24
CA HIS A 318 -12.23 -8.04 10.59
C HIS A 318 -12.32 -8.73 9.23
N PHE A 319 -13.44 -9.39 8.96
CA PHE A 319 -13.76 -9.99 7.67
C PHE A 319 -15.04 -9.39 7.14
N HIS A 320 -15.09 -9.16 5.83
CA HIS A 320 -16.28 -8.65 5.18
C HIS A 320 -16.60 -9.42 3.91
N LEU A 321 -17.84 -9.91 3.81
CA LEU A 321 -18.35 -10.66 2.67
C LEU A 321 -18.46 -9.75 1.43
N TRP A 322 -18.15 -10.31 0.26
CA TRP A 322 -18.40 -9.62 -1.00
C TRP A 322 -19.89 -9.62 -1.40
N GLU A 323 -20.70 -10.51 -0.80
CA GLU A 323 -22.10 -10.73 -1.12
C GLU A 323 -22.90 -10.79 0.18
N ALA A 324 -23.75 -9.79 0.40
CA ALA A 324 -24.66 -9.73 1.54
C ALA A 324 -25.92 -8.91 1.23
N ASP A 325 -26.95 -9.08 2.06
CA ASP A 325 -28.23 -8.33 1.99
C ASP A 325 -28.10 -6.95 2.67
N GLY A 326 -27.03 -6.20 2.35
CA GLY A 326 -26.69 -4.89 2.94
C GLY A 326 -25.33 -4.87 3.64
N TRP A 327 -24.77 -3.68 3.82
CA TRP A 327 -23.40 -3.49 4.35
C TRP A 327 -23.22 -4.11 5.75
N GLU A 328 -24.14 -3.81 6.66
CA GLU A 328 -24.10 -4.36 8.03
C GLU A 328 -24.17 -5.90 8.05
N ALA A 329 -24.85 -6.50 7.05
CA ALA A 329 -24.95 -7.95 6.94
C ALA A 329 -23.69 -8.60 6.35
N GLY A 330 -22.77 -7.80 5.79
CA GLY A 330 -21.50 -8.24 5.24
C GLY A 330 -20.43 -8.52 6.29
N HIS A 331 -20.56 -8.00 7.52
CA HIS A 331 -19.58 -8.23 8.58
C HIS A 331 -19.53 -9.70 9.04
N GLY A 332 -18.36 -10.33 8.84
CA GLY A 332 -18.08 -11.72 9.20
C GLY A 332 -18.75 -12.73 8.28
N GLY A 333 -18.68 -14.01 8.65
CA GLY A 333 -19.39 -15.10 7.95
C GLY A 333 -20.16 -15.99 8.92
N GLN A 334 -20.83 -16.99 8.37
CA GLN A 334 -21.56 -18.04 9.07
C GLN A 334 -21.06 -19.44 8.68
N ASP A 335 -20.25 -19.54 7.63
CA ASP A 335 -19.72 -20.79 7.07
C ASP A 335 -18.30 -20.51 6.51
N PRO A 336 -17.33 -21.41 6.76
CA PRO A 336 -15.95 -21.26 6.25
C PRO A 336 -15.86 -21.24 4.72
N ASP A 337 -16.88 -21.72 3.99
CA ASP A 337 -16.88 -21.64 2.53
C ASP A 337 -17.25 -20.22 2.01
N GLN A 338 -17.61 -19.28 2.88
CA GLN A 338 -18.00 -17.93 2.46
C GLN A 338 -16.79 -17.04 2.14
N HIS A 339 -16.89 -16.30 1.06
CA HIS A 339 -15.80 -15.51 0.50
C HIS A 339 -15.94 -14.00 0.75
N GLY A 340 -14.79 -13.33 0.85
CA GLY A 340 -14.72 -11.91 1.18
C GLY A 340 -13.28 -11.44 1.32
N PHE A 341 -13.07 -10.44 2.16
CA PHE A 341 -11.75 -9.89 2.47
C PHE A 341 -11.52 -9.85 3.97
N TRP A 342 -10.36 -10.35 4.38
CA TRP A 342 -9.77 -10.07 5.69
C TRP A 342 -9.15 -8.68 5.66
N LEU A 343 -9.52 -7.82 6.60
CA LEU A 343 -9.21 -6.40 6.61
C LEU A 343 -8.37 -6.05 7.84
N VAL A 344 -7.31 -5.27 7.61
CA VAL A 344 -6.57 -4.57 8.67
C VAL A 344 -6.93 -3.10 8.62
N HIS A 345 -7.36 -2.55 9.76
CA HIS A 345 -7.72 -1.14 9.89
C HIS A 345 -6.62 -0.41 10.65
N HIS A 346 -6.00 0.59 10.03
CA HIS A 346 -5.03 1.43 10.69
C HIS A 346 -5.63 2.81 10.94
N ALA A 347 -5.86 3.15 12.21
CA ALA A 347 -6.35 4.46 12.60
C ALA A 347 -5.28 5.52 12.27
N VAL A 348 -5.71 6.62 11.67
CA VAL A 348 -4.81 7.74 11.29
C VAL A 348 -4.90 8.94 12.25
N ARG A 349 -5.76 8.82 13.26
CA ARG A 349 -5.99 9.80 14.32
C ARG A 349 -6.59 9.10 15.55
N PRO A 350 -6.54 9.70 16.75
CA PRO A 350 -7.27 9.17 17.89
C PRO A 350 -8.80 9.24 17.66
N LEU A 351 -9.52 8.18 18.01
CA LEU A 351 -10.96 8.05 17.76
C LEU A 351 -11.70 7.58 19.01
N GLU A 352 -12.97 7.99 19.17
CA GLU A 352 -13.90 7.41 20.14
C GLU A 352 -14.88 6.49 19.38
N MET A 353 -14.65 5.18 19.44
CA MET A 353 -15.42 4.17 18.72
C MET A 353 -16.38 3.41 19.65
N PRO A 354 -17.39 2.70 19.12
CA PRO A 354 -18.28 1.87 19.94
C PRO A 354 -17.58 0.80 20.79
N TRP A 355 -16.36 0.39 20.41
CA TRP A 355 -15.54 -0.58 21.13
C TRP A 355 -14.53 0.06 22.11
N GLY A 356 -14.29 1.37 22.04
CA GLY A 356 -13.40 2.08 22.95
C GLY A 356 -12.68 3.26 22.32
N ASP A 357 -11.78 3.85 23.10
CA ASP A 357 -10.81 4.83 22.59
C ASP A 357 -9.76 4.09 21.74
N VAL A 358 -9.53 4.58 20.52
CA VAL A 358 -8.56 4.04 19.56
C VAL A 358 -7.45 5.07 19.39
N GLU A 359 -6.19 4.64 19.52
CA GLU A 359 -5.01 5.47 19.24
C GLU A 359 -4.58 5.29 17.78
N VAL A 360 -3.71 6.18 17.28
CA VAL A 360 -3.12 6.02 15.94
C VAL A 360 -2.32 4.72 15.90
N GLY A 361 -2.67 3.81 14.98
CA GLY A 361 -2.13 2.46 14.94
C GLY A 361 -3.09 1.44 14.30
N VAL A 362 -2.70 0.17 14.22
CA VAL A 362 -3.58 -0.94 13.86
C VAL A 362 -4.65 -1.10 14.95
N ASP A 363 -5.91 -0.89 14.57
CA ASP A 363 -7.05 -1.09 15.45
C ASP A 363 -7.46 -2.57 15.46
N ARG A 364 -6.81 -3.33 16.35
CA ARG A 364 -7.07 -4.75 16.57
C ARG A 364 -8.45 -5.03 17.17
N GLU A 365 -9.14 -4.01 17.66
CA GLU A 365 -10.50 -4.11 18.21
C GLU A 365 -11.57 -3.63 17.22
N PHE A 366 -11.18 -3.31 15.98
CA PHE A 366 -12.10 -2.90 14.92
C PHE A 366 -13.07 -4.04 14.59
N MET A 367 -14.30 -3.95 15.13
CA MET A 367 -15.43 -4.84 14.85
C MET A 367 -15.03 -6.32 14.60
N PRO A 368 -14.33 -6.99 15.54
CA PRO A 368 -13.70 -8.27 15.25
C PRO A 368 -14.73 -9.35 14.87
N THR A 369 -14.40 -10.13 13.85
CA THR A 369 -15.23 -11.22 13.30
C THR A 369 -14.46 -12.54 13.39
N PRO A 370 -14.43 -13.19 14.57
CA PRO A 370 -13.68 -14.44 14.73
C PRO A 370 -14.31 -15.55 13.88
N PRO A 371 -13.52 -16.27 13.05
CA PRO A 371 -13.98 -17.46 12.35
C PRO A 371 -14.23 -18.60 13.37
N GLU A 372 -15.13 -19.55 13.02
CA GLU A 372 -15.56 -20.63 13.93
C GLU A 372 -14.55 -21.77 14.12
#